data_AF-A0A5A9X824-F1
#
_entry.id   AF-A0A5A9X824-F1
#
_cell.length_a   1.000
_cell.length_b   1.000
_cell.length_c   1.000
_cell.angle_alpha   90.00
_cell.angle_beta   90.00
_cell.angle_gamma   90.00
#
_symmetry.space_group_name_H-M   'P 1'
#
loop_
_entity.id
_entity.type
_entity.pdbx_description
1 polymer ?
#
loop_
_entity_poly.entity_id
_entity_poly.type
_entity_poly.pdbx_seq_one_letter_code
_entity_poly.pdbx_strand_id
1 'polypeptide(L)'
;MNILTLSCRTHSIKFHLFTWGGESLLAAGDVKRVGLGGTSISLKVTGRENETREVEFVDHRGAVSLILAILNDPRHGIGDEAVQIGAVGHRVAHGGEQFRHSVVIDDQVLDAIRDLQQLAPLHNAANIAGIEAAAALLPHIPHVAIFDTAFHVTMPDFAYIYPLPYEWYKKFGVRRYGFHGPSHIYLSRRAAMLLGKPANTCNLITIHLEKGVSLCAIKNGMSIDTSMGLTPLEGAVMETRSGDFDAGITPFIMQELNLSAREMESILNQKSGMLGITGWNTDRRHILEAASTGHTRCKLALKMEAYRLKKYIGAYLAAVGPLDAVVFTTGVGEWEWLARELTLEGLECFGILPDPERNRAARSKGEEALITTAASPVKVFVMPTDEELVFAQDVTAILAGEYSDHLHYDYSFARPDFVPLQPAA
;
A
#
# COMPACT_ATOMS: atom_id res chain seq x y z
N MET A 1 -0.08 0.82 27.61
CA MET A 1 -0.66 1.76 26.61
C MET A 1 -0.55 1.11 25.25
N ASN A 2 -1.53 1.31 24.38
CA ASN A 2 -1.62 0.66 23.08
C ASN A 2 -1.69 1.71 21.96
N ILE A 3 -1.33 1.31 20.74
CA ILE A 3 -1.39 2.17 19.56
C ILE A 3 -2.49 1.65 18.64
N LEU A 4 -3.47 2.51 18.36
CA LEU A 4 -4.50 2.22 17.37
C LEU A 4 -4.06 2.79 16.03
N THR A 5 -3.94 1.97 15.00
CA THR A 5 -3.67 2.45 13.64
C THR A 5 -4.97 2.41 12.83
N LEU A 6 -5.27 3.47 12.07
CA LEU A 6 -6.46 3.59 11.25
C LEU A 6 -6.10 3.87 9.79
N SER A 7 -6.64 3.04 8.90
CA SER A 7 -6.54 3.16 7.45
C SER A 7 -7.93 3.38 6.86
N CYS A 8 -8.37 4.64 6.86
CA CYS A 8 -9.68 5.04 6.33
C CYS A 8 -9.64 5.18 4.80
N ARG A 9 -10.57 4.53 4.12
CA ARG A 9 -10.86 4.64 2.69
C ARG A 9 -12.33 5.05 2.53
N THR A 10 -12.76 5.39 1.31
CA THR A 10 -14.11 5.91 1.02
C THR A 10 -15.23 5.07 1.63
N HIS A 11 -15.11 3.73 1.56
CA HIS A 11 -16.14 2.80 2.05
C HIS A 11 -15.61 1.71 2.99
N SER A 12 -14.42 1.91 3.56
CA SER A 12 -13.86 0.93 4.49
C SER A 12 -12.87 1.55 5.46
N ILE A 13 -12.73 0.97 6.65
CA ILE A 13 -11.70 1.33 7.62
C ILE A 13 -10.98 0.05 8.03
N LYS A 14 -9.68 -0.06 7.77
CA LYS A 14 -8.84 -1.08 8.42
C LYS A 14 -8.31 -0.53 9.73
N PHE A 15 -8.25 -1.35 10.76
CA PHE A 15 -7.72 -0.97 12.06
C PHE A 15 -6.86 -2.08 12.68
N HIS A 16 -5.83 -1.68 13.43
CA HIS A 16 -4.98 -2.59 14.19
C HIS A 16 -4.68 -1.96 15.54
N LEU A 17 -4.61 -2.80 16.57
CA LEU A 17 -4.25 -2.42 17.92
C LEU A 17 -2.95 -3.12 18.28
N PHE A 18 -1.89 -2.35 18.45
CA PHE A 18 -0.58 -2.84 18.87
C PHE A 18 -0.31 -2.51 20.33
N THR A 19 0.54 -3.30 20.98
CA THR A 19 1.24 -2.85 22.18
C THR A 19 2.09 -1.60 21.86
N TRP A 20 2.40 -0.80 22.87
CA TRP A 20 3.36 0.30 22.71
C TRP A 20 4.66 -0.21 22.06
N GLY A 21 5.23 0.56 21.12
CA GLY A 21 6.42 0.13 20.36
C GLY A 21 6.15 -0.81 19.19
N GLY A 22 4.91 -1.30 19.01
CA GLY A 22 4.60 -2.22 17.91
C GLY A 22 5.21 -3.60 18.08
N GLU A 23 5.49 -4.02 19.32
CA GLU A 23 6.12 -5.33 19.61
C GLU A 23 5.16 -6.50 19.41
N SER A 24 3.86 -6.27 19.56
CA SER A 24 2.84 -7.30 19.43
C SER A 24 1.53 -6.73 18.89
N LEU A 25 0.92 -7.45 17.96
CA LEU A 25 -0.43 -7.20 17.49
C LEU A 25 -1.44 -7.83 18.47
N LEU A 26 -2.32 -7.01 19.04
CA LEU A 26 -3.35 -7.46 19.99
C LEU A 26 -4.67 -7.79 19.28
N ALA A 27 -5.04 -6.95 18.31
CA ALA A 27 -6.23 -7.15 17.50
C ALA A 27 -6.07 -6.47 16.13
N ALA A 28 -6.72 -7.03 15.12
CA ALA A 28 -6.84 -6.45 13.79
C ALA A 28 -8.28 -6.56 13.31
N GLY A 29 -8.68 -5.70 12.39
CA GLY A 29 -10.01 -5.79 11.82
C GLY A 29 -10.25 -4.80 10.71
N ASP A 30 -11.44 -4.92 10.13
CA ASP A 30 -11.86 -4.03 9.08
C ASP A 30 -13.38 -3.83 9.08
N VAL A 31 -13.78 -2.58 8.81
CA VAL A 31 -15.15 -2.18 8.58
C VAL A 31 -15.35 -2.03 7.08
N LYS A 32 -16.31 -2.72 6.49
CA LYS A 32 -16.62 -2.68 5.05
C LYS A 32 -17.96 -2.03 4.80
N ARG A 33 -18.10 -1.38 3.63
CA ARG A 33 -19.34 -0.78 3.12
C ARG A 33 -19.84 0.42 3.96
N VAL A 34 -18.91 1.18 4.54
CA VAL A 34 -19.22 2.43 5.25
C VAL A 34 -19.98 3.38 4.31
N GLY A 35 -21.15 3.85 4.76
CA GLY A 35 -22.03 4.76 4.01
C GLY A 35 -22.81 4.12 2.85
N LEU A 36 -22.75 2.80 2.65
CA LEU A 36 -23.42 2.09 1.55
C LEU A 36 -24.56 1.15 1.99
N GLY A 37 -24.84 1.06 3.29
CA GLY A 37 -25.78 0.08 3.85
C GLY A 37 -25.24 -1.36 3.84
N GLY A 38 -25.73 -2.19 4.76
CA GLY A 38 -25.20 -3.54 4.99
C GLY A 38 -23.72 -3.49 5.38
N THR A 39 -23.38 -2.65 6.37
CA THR A 39 -21.99 -2.53 6.84
C THR A 39 -21.64 -3.79 7.60
N SER A 40 -20.38 -4.20 7.54
CA SER A 40 -19.89 -5.28 8.39
C SER A 40 -18.58 -4.88 9.05
N ILE A 41 -18.36 -5.40 10.25
CA ILE A 41 -17.09 -5.31 10.95
C ILE A 41 -16.53 -6.73 11.11
N SER A 42 -15.27 -6.91 10.76
CA SER A 42 -14.47 -8.08 11.11
C SER A 42 -13.52 -7.71 12.24
N LEU A 43 -13.39 -8.57 13.25
CA LEU A 43 -12.44 -8.43 14.34
C LEU A 43 -11.72 -9.77 14.55
N LYS A 44 -10.40 -9.71 14.57
CA LYS A 44 -9.51 -10.82 14.89
C LYS A 44 -8.64 -10.41 16.08
N VAL A 45 -8.92 -10.98 17.24
CA VAL A 45 -8.09 -10.84 18.45
C VAL A 45 -7.02 -11.92 18.43
N THR A 46 -5.79 -11.58 18.79
CA THR A 46 -4.67 -12.54 18.78
C THR A 46 -4.97 -13.75 19.66
N GLY A 47 -4.83 -14.95 19.08
CA GLY A 47 -5.15 -16.22 19.73
C GLY A 47 -6.64 -16.59 19.72
N ARG A 48 -7.51 -15.84 19.03
CA ARG A 48 -8.94 -16.15 18.87
C ARG A 48 -9.32 -16.28 17.39
N GLU A 49 -10.46 -16.93 17.13
CA GLU A 49 -11.04 -16.99 15.79
C GLU A 49 -11.51 -15.60 15.32
N ASN A 50 -11.56 -15.41 14.01
CA ASN A 50 -12.07 -14.18 13.42
C ASN A 50 -13.59 -14.11 13.58
N GLU A 51 -14.08 -13.00 14.11
CA GLU A 51 -15.51 -12.73 14.21
C GLU A 51 -15.94 -11.70 13.17
N THR A 52 -17.11 -11.88 12.56
CA THR A 52 -17.72 -10.89 11.66
C THR A 52 -19.14 -10.61 12.09
N ARG A 53 -19.53 -9.33 12.07
CA ARG A 53 -20.87 -8.86 12.43
C ARG A 53 -21.40 -7.92 11.39
N GLU A 54 -22.68 -8.08 11.08
CA GLU A 54 -23.44 -7.09 10.34
C GLU A 54 -23.93 -6.01 11.29
N VAL A 55 -23.76 -4.77 10.85
CA VAL A 55 -23.97 -3.56 11.62
C VAL A 55 -24.39 -2.45 10.66
N GLU A 56 -25.12 -1.46 11.13
CA GLU A 56 -25.48 -0.31 10.29
C GLU A 56 -24.84 0.97 10.82
N PHE A 57 -24.10 1.65 9.94
CA PHE A 57 -23.56 2.99 10.20
C PHE A 57 -23.77 3.89 9.02
N VAL A 58 -23.91 5.18 9.33
CA VAL A 58 -24.12 6.23 8.33
C VAL A 58 -22.79 6.77 7.80
N ASP A 59 -21.74 6.83 8.64
CA ASP A 59 -20.49 7.52 8.32
C ASP A 59 -19.24 6.95 9.03
N HIS A 60 -18.07 7.55 8.76
CA HIS A 60 -16.79 7.20 9.38
C HIS A 60 -16.78 7.40 10.90
N ARG A 61 -17.52 8.39 11.42
CA ARG A 61 -17.59 8.63 12.87
C ARG A 61 -18.27 7.48 13.61
N GLY A 62 -19.41 7.01 13.09
CA GLY A 62 -20.09 5.83 13.60
C GLY A 62 -19.19 4.59 13.53
N ALA A 63 -18.47 4.41 12.42
CA ALA A 63 -17.55 3.29 12.25
C ALA A 63 -16.38 3.31 13.26
N VAL A 64 -15.74 4.47 13.48
CA VAL A 64 -14.66 4.60 14.48
C VAL A 64 -15.20 4.38 15.90
N SER A 65 -16.38 4.93 16.22
CA SER A 65 -17.03 4.69 17.51
C SER A 65 -17.28 3.20 17.76
N LEU A 66 -17.71 2.45 16.73
CA LEU A 66 -17.87 1.00 16.85
C LEU A 66 -16.53 0.29 17.06
N ILE A 67 -15.48 0.66 16.33
CA ILE A 67 -14.15 0.05 16.51
C ILE A 67 -13.71 0.18 17.97
N LEU A 68 -13.86 1.37 18.56
CA LEU A 68 -13.53 1.59 19.98
C LEU A 68 -14.41 0.74 20.91
N ALA A 69 -15.71 0.65 20.63
CA ALA A 69 -16.64 -0.15 21.43
C ALA A 69 -16.33 -1.66 21.36
N ILE A 70 -16.04 -2.18 20.16
CA ILE A 70 -15.80 -3.62 19.96
C ILE A 70 -14.46 -4.05 20.56
N LEU A 71 -13.44 -3.20 20.51
CA LEU A 71 -12.16 -3.46 21.16
C LEU A 71 -12.31 -3.55 22.69
N ASN A 72 -13.25 -2.80 23.27
CA ASN A 72 -13.58 -2.79 24.70
C ASN A 72 -14.69 -3.78 25.09
N ASP A 73 -15.22 -4.58 24.16
CA ASP A 73 -16.27 -5.56 24.50
C ASP A 73 -15.66 -6.67 25.38
N PRO A 74 -16.19 -6.96 26.58
CA PRO A 74 -15.60 -7.97 27.47
C PRO A 74 -15.56 -9.39 26.89
N ARG A 75 -16.50 -9.72 26.00
CA ARG A 75 -16.59 -11.05 25.39
C ARG A 75 -15.74 -11.15 24.13
N HIS A 76 -15.74 -10.09 23.32
CA HIS A 76 -15.25 -10.15 21.94
C HIS A 76 -14.00 -9.32 21.69
N GLY A 77 -13.74 -8.33 22.54
CA GLY A 77 -12.56 -7.47 22.51
C GLY A 77 -11.33 -8.15 23.10
N ILE A 78 -10.34 -7.34 23.47
CA ILE A 78 -9.01 -7.83 23.89
C ILE A 78 -8.96 -8.36 25.33
N GLY A 79 -10.07 -8.33 26.09
CA GLY A 79 -10.16 -8.88 27.44
C GLY A 79 -11.13 -8.11 28.34
N ASP A 80 -11.09 -8.42 29.64
CA ASP A 80 -11.99 -7.82 30.66
C ASP A 80 -11.56 -6.40 31.09
N GLU A 81 -10.32 -5.99 30.80
CA GLU A 81 -9.82 -4.65 31.11
C GLU A 81 -10.08 -3.68 29.97
N ALA A 82 -10.41 -2.43 30.33
CA ALA A 82 -10.62 -1.37 29.35
C ALA A 82 -9.34 -1.10 28.53
N VAL A 83 -9.49 -1.02 27.21
CA VAL A 83 -8.39 -0.79 26.27
C VAL A 83 -7.81 0.60 26.46
N GLN A 84 -6.58 0.67 26.96
CA GLN A 84 -5.85 1.92 27.14
C GLN A 84 -5.12 2.33 25.85
N ILE A 85 -5.81 3.07 24.97
CA ILE A 85 -5.20 3.67 23.77
C ILE A 85 -4.37 4.87 24.20
N GLY A 86 -3.06 4.83 23.93
CA GLY A 86 -2.11 5.90 24.23
C GLY A 86 -1.77 6.79 23.04
N ALA A 87 -2.02 6.34 21.81
CA ALA A 87 -1.83 7.12 20.59
C ALA A 87 -2.65 6.54 19.42
N VAL A 88 -2.90 7.36 18.39
CA VAL A 88 -3.54 6.92 17.15
C VAL A 88 -2.71 7.29 15.93
N GLY A 89 -2.31 6.29 15.13
CA GLY A 89 -1.66 6.47 13.84
C GLY A 89 -2.67 6.47 12.69
N HIS A 90 -2.62 7.45 11.80
CA HIS A 90 -3.54 7.61 10.68
C HIS A 90 -2.80 7.51 9.36
N ARG A 91 -3.20 6.58 8.50
CA ARG A 91 -2.77 6.61 7.11
C ARG A 91 -3.37 7.83 6.42
N VAL A 92 -2.52 8.61 5.75
CA VAL A 92 -2.90 9.73 4.88
C VAL A 92 -2.35 9.47 3.48
N ALA A 93 -3.21 9.46 2.47
CA ALA A 93 -2.78 9.08 1.13
C ALA A 93 -1.83 10.10 0.50
N HIS A 94 -2.03 11.41 0.70
CA HIS A 94 -1.25 12.44 0.04
C HIS A 94 -0.71 13.48 1.02
N GLY A 95 0.62 13.55 1.17
CA GLY A 95 1.32 14.53 2.00
C GLY A 95 1.90 15.74 1.23
N GLY A 96 1.78 15.74 -0.10
CA GLY A 96 2.34 16.82 -0.92
C GLY A 96 3.86 16.89 -0.78
N GLU A 97 4.43 18.08 -0.99
CA GLU A 97 5.85 18.31 -0.76
C GLU A 97 6.17 18.69 0.68
N GLN A 98 5.15 19.15 1.42
CA GLN A 98 5.27 19.63 2.79
C GLN A 98 5.60 18.48 3.76
N PHE A 99 4.88 17.37 3.65
CA PHE A 99 5.02 16.24 4.56
C PHE A 99 5.99 15.19 4.03
N ARG A 100 7.25 15.34 4.42
CA ARG A 100 8.37 14.47 4.02
C ARG A 100 8.55 13.23 4.90
N HIS A 101 7.87 13.19 6.02
CA HIS A 101 7.90 12.12 7.03
C HIS A 101 6.61 12.20 7.86
N SER A 102 6.39 11.19 8.71
CA SER A 102 5.24 11.15 9.61
C SER A 102 5.29 12.27 10.65
N VAL A 103 4.14 12.86 11.00
CA VAL A 103 4.07 14.02 11.93
C VAL A 103 2.92 13.91 12.92
N VAL A 104 3.07 14.53 14.09
CA VAL A 104 1.95 14.71 15.03
C VAL A 104 0.90 15.63 14.38
N ILE A 105 -0.37 15.25 14.50
CA ILE A 105 -1.49 16.02 13.98
C ILE A 105 -1.87 17.09 15.00
N ASP A 106 -1.76 18.35 14.58
CA ASP A 106 -2.43 19.50 15.17
C ASP A 106 -3.40 20.13 14.16
N ASP A 107 -4.01 21.26 14.52
CA ASP A 107 -4.94 21.98 13.63
C ASP A 107 -4.27 22.43 12.32
N GLN A 108 -2.99 22.84 12.37
CA GLN A 108 -2.26 23.31 11.18
C GLN A 108 -1.96 22.16 10.23
N VAL A 109 -1.57 21.00 10.76
CA VAL A 109 -1.36 19.78 9.97
C VAL A 109 -2.67 19.32 9.35
N LEU A 110 -3.77 19.34 10.09
CA LEU A 110 -5.08 18.94 9.56
C LEU A 110 -5.56 19.88 8.44
N ASP A 111 -5.37 21.19 8.58
CA ASP A 111 -5.66 22.17 7.54
C ASP A 111 -4.81 21.96 6.29
N ALA A 112 -3.51 21.71 6.46
CA ALA A 112 -2.63 21.39 5.33
C ALA A 112 -3.05 20.08 4.62
N ILE A 113 -3.53 19.06 5.34
CA ILE A 113 -4.08 17.83 4.74
C ILE A 113 -5.37 18.13 3.95
N ARG A 114 -6.22 19.04 4.43
CA ARG A 114 -7.43 19.52 3.72
C ARG A 114 -7.05 20.22 2.42
N ASP A 115 -6.03 21.08 2.43
CA ASP A 115 -5.56 21.78 1.21
C ASP A 115 -5.01 20.79 0.16
N LEU A 116 -4.43 19.68 0.60
CA LEU A 116 -3.95 18.60 -0.28
C LEU A 116 -5.05 17.72 -0.85
N GLN A 117 -6.31 17.84 -0.37
CA GLN A 117 -7.44 17.07 -0.89
C GLN A 117 -7.64 17.28 -2.39
N GLN A 118 -7.29 18.46 -2.93
CA GLN A 118 -7.37 18.72 -4.37
C GLN A 118 -6.52 17.77 -5.23
N LEU A 119 -5.42 17.23 -4.68
CA LEU A 119 -4.52 16.31 -5.40
C LEU A 119 -4.98 14.85 -5.32
N ALA A 120 -5.71 14.49 -4.26
CA ALA A 120 -6.19 13.12 -4.03
C ALA A 120 -7.60 13.10 -3.40
N PRO A 121 -8.64 13.61 -4.09
CA PRO A 121 -9.93 13.91 -3.47
C PRO A 121 -10.64 12.68 -2.93
N LEU A 122 -10.57 11.54 -3.62
CA LEU A 122 -11.20 10.29 -3.18
C LEU A 122 -10.52 9.66 -1.94
N HIS A 123 -9.25 9.98 -1.70
CA HIS A 123 -8.45 9.34 -0.66
C HIS A 123 -8.32 10.24 0.57
N ASN A 124 -7.79 11.46 0.42
CA ASN A 124 -7.58 12.37 1.55
C ASN A 124 -8.90 12.74 2.24
N ALA A 125 -10.02 12.86 1.52
CA ALA A 125 -11.32 13.12 2.15
C ALA A 125 -11.71 12.05 3.20
N ALA A 126 -11.48 10.78 2.88
CA ALA A 126 -11.74 9.68 3.81
C ALA A 126 -10.74 9.64 4.95
N ASN A 127 -9.48 10.02 4.71
CA ASN A 127 -8.46 10.12 5.76
C ASN A 127 -8.81 11.23 6.77
N ILE A 128 -9.18 12.42 6.28
CA ILE A 128 -9.62 13.56 7.11
C ILE A 128 -10.82 13.17 7.97
N ALA A 129 -11.85 12.55 7.37
CA ALA A 129 -13.03 12.10 8.12
C ALA A 129 -12.68 11.10 9.24
N GLY A 130 -11.72 10.20 8.99
CA GLY A 130 -11.20 9.28 10.00
C GLY A 130 -10.42 9.97 11.12
N ILE A 131 -9.56 10.93 10.77
CA ILE A 131 -8.79 11.73 11.73
C ILE A 131 -9.73 12.53 12.64
N GLU A 132 -10.67 13.27 12.06
CA GLU A 132 -11.64 14.10 12.79
C GLU A 132 -12.54 13.23 13.70
N ALA A 133 -13.00 12.08 13.19
CA ALA A 133 -13.79 11.14 13.99
C ALA A 133 -13.02 10.63 15.21
N ALA A 134 -11.78 10.18 15.00
CA ALA A 134 -10.97 9.64 16.08
C ALA A 134 -10.58 10.74 17.09
N ALA A 135 -10.18 11.93 16.62
CA ALA A 135 -9.80 13.05 17.47
C ALA A 135 -10.99 13.55 18.32
N ALA A 136 -12.21 13.53 17.77
CA ALA A 136 -13.41 13.87 18.53
C ALA A 136 -13.75 12.83 19.62
N LEU A 137 -13.41 11.55 19.39
CA LEU A 137 -13.67 10.46 20.33
C LEU A 137 -12.54 10.26 21.37
N LEU A 138 -11.31 10.68 21.04
CA LEU A 138 -10.10 10.53 21.85
C LEU A 138 -9.33 11.88 21.98
N PRO A 139 -9.96 12.96 22.48
CA PRO A 139 -9.43 14.33 22.37
C PRO A 139 -8.14 14.61 23.16
N HIS A 140 -7.74 13.72 24.08
CA HIS A 140 -6.53 13.88 24.89
C HIS A 140 -5.39 12.95 24.46
N ILE A 141 -5.63 12.14 23.44
CA ILE A 141 -4.66 11.19 22.92
C ILE A 141 -3.93 11.84 21.75
N PRO A 142 -2.60 11.68 21.60
CA PRO A 142 -1.89 12.17 20.43
C PRO A 142 -2.29 11.40 19.16
N HIS A 143 -2.48 12.15 18.07
CA HIS A 143 -2.72 11.62 16.73
C HIS A 143 -1.50 11.87 15.85
N VAL A 144 -1.11 10.92 15.01
CA VAL A 144 0.03 11.03 14.09
C VAL A 144 -0.42 10.69 12.68
N ALA A 145 -0.06 11.50 11.70
CA ALA A 145 -0.29 11.26 10.29
C ALA A 145 0.93 10.55 9.67
N ILE A 146 0.68 9.44 8.97
CA ILE A 146 1.67 8.70 8.21
C ILE A 146 1.29 8.78 6.73
N PHE A 147 2.18 9.33 5.91
CA PHE A 147 1.87 9.67 4.53
C PHE A 147 2.38 8.60 3.55
N ASP A 148 1.50 8.12 2.67
CA ASP A 148 1.87 7.18 1.60
C ASP A 148 2.94 7.77 0.65
N THR A 149 2.99 9.10 0.52
CA THR A 149 3.94 9.82 -0.34
C THR A 149 5.31 10.03 0.31
N ALA A 150 5.45 9.87 1.63
CA ALA A 150 6.64 10.29 2.36
C ALA A 150 7.92 9.54 1.93
N PHE A 151 7.84 8.24 1.64
CA PHE A 151 9.01 7.46 1.22
C PHE A 151 9.65 7.96 -0.08
N HIS A 152 8.83 8.54 -0.95
CA HIS A 152 9.18 8.92 -2.31
C HIS A 152 9.78 10.33 -2.42
N VAL A 153 9.87 11.09 -1.33
CA VAL A 153 10.41 12.46 -1.33
C VAL A 153 11.91 12.55 -1.59
N THR A 154 12.58 11.41 -1.70
CA THR A 154 13.99 11.27 -2.11
C THR A 154 14.17 11.20 -3.62
N MET A 155 13.07 11.12 -4.38
CA MET A 155 13.09 11.07 -5.83
C MET A 155 13.74 12.32 -6.43
N PRO A 156 14.67 12.19 -7.40
CA PRO A 156 15.30 13.34 -8.05
C PRO A 156 14.33 14.05 -9.01
N ASP A 157 14.63 15.31 -9.31
CA ASP A 157 13.79 16.19 -10.13
C ASP A 157 13.48 15.66 -11.52
N PHE A 158 14.46 15.06 -12.19
CA PHE A 158 14.28 14.44 -13.49
C PHE A 158 13.38 13.21 -13.48
N ALA A 159 13.09 12.62 -12.31
CA ALA A 159 12.18 11.49 -12.18
C ALA A 159 10.76 11.94 -11.76
N TYR A 160 10.64 13.00 -10.95
CA TYR A 160 9.32 13.48 -10.52
C TYR A 160 8.69 14.58 -11.40
N ILE A 161 9.48 15.33 -12.16
CA ILE A 161 8.95 16.36 -13.06
C ILE A 161 8.41 15.68 -14.32
N TYR A 162 7.12 15.85 -14.58
CA TYR A 162 6.55 15.45 -15.87
C TYR A 162 7.00 16.39 -16.99
N PRO A 163 7.19 15.89 -18.22
CA PRO A 163 7.48 16.71 -19.40
C PRO A 163 6.24 17.48 -19.90
N LEU A 164 5.67 18.30 -19.03
CA LEU A 164 4.48 19.13 -19.21
C LEU A 164 4.87 20.61 -19.01
N PRO A 165 3.98 21.59 -19.29
CA PRO A 165 4.27 22.99 -18.99
C PRO A 165 4.76 23.16 -17.55
N TYR A 166 6.00 23.63 -17.39
CA TYR A 166 6.66 23.70 -16.08
C TYR A 166 5.91 24.56 -15.06
N GLU A 167 5.09 25.50 -15.53
CA GLU A 167 4.20 26.30 -14.69
C GLU A 167 3.15 25.46 -13.94
N TRP A 168 2.77 24.28 -14.44
CA TRP A 168 1.83 23.40 -13.74
C TRP A 168 2.46 22.78 -12.48
N TYR A 169 3.74 22.45 -12.54
CA TYR A 169 4.51 22.08 -11.35
C TYR A 169 4.56 23.26 -10.37
N LYS A 170 5.01 24.44 -10.82
CA LYS A 170 5.18 25.61 -9.93
C LYS A 170 3.87 26.12 -9.31
N LYS A 171 2.74 26.05 -10.03
CA LYS A 171 1.47 26.63 -9.57
C LYS A 171 0.53 25.62 -8.89
N PHE A 172 0.54 24.37 -9.35
CA PHE A 172 -0.43 23.35 -8.93
C PHE A 172 0.23 22.12 -8.32
N GLY A 173 1.57 22.08 -8.22
CA GLY A 173 2.29 20.93 -7.67
C GLY A 173 2.16 19.67 -8.54
N VAL A 174 1.98 19.82 -9.86
CA VAL A 174 1.92 18.68 -10.79
C VAL A 174 3.29 18.03 -10.91
N ARG A 175 3.47 16.92 -10.20
CA ARG A 175 4.68 16.08 -10.17
C ARG A 175 4.30 14.66 -9.80
N ARG A 176 5.24 13.72 -9.96
CA ARG A 176 5.17 12.40 -9.34
C ARG A 176 5.32 12.54 -7.82
N TYR A 177 4.37 11.98 -7.08
CA TYR A 177 4.48 11.83 -5.63
C TYR A 177 4.71 10.38 -5.25
N GLY A 178 3.99 9.44 -5.86
CA GLY A 178 4.05 8.03 -5.49
C GLY A 178 3.25 7.69 -4.23
N PHE A 179 2.87 6.42 -4.09
CA PHE A 179 2.04 5.92 -2.98
C PHE A 179 2.51 4.53 -2.54
N HIS A 180 1.87 3.98 -1.50
CA HIS A 180 2.31 2.77 -0.81
C HIS A 180 3.71 2.90 -0.20
N GLY A 181 4.14 4.12 0.15
CA GLY A 181 5.42 4.39 0.81
C GLY A 181 5.67 3.52 2.03
N PRO A 182 4.74 3.39 2.99
CA PRO A 182 4.86 2.50 4.16
C PRO A 182 5.16 1.05 3.77
N SER A 183 4.47 0.53 2.74
CA SER A 183 4.77 -0.81 2.22
C SER A 183 6.18 -0.89 1.64
N HIS A 184 6.58 0.06 0.80
CA HIS A 184 7.92 0.08 0.22
C HIS A 184 9.03 0.26 1.27
N ILE A 185 8.77 1.02 2.35
CA ILE A 185 9.65 1.12 3.52
C ILE A 185 9.84 -0.27 4.12
N TYR A 186 8.75 -0.94 4.51
CA TYR A 186 8.78 -2.27 5.11
C TYR A 186 9.60 -3.25 4.26
N LEU A 187 9.25 -3.36 2.97
CA LEU A 187 9.91 -4.29 2.05
C LEU A 187 11.38 -3.97 1.86
N SER A 188 11.75 -2.70 1.76
CA SER A 188 13.14 -2.28 1.55
C SER A 188 14.03 -2.67 2.72
N ARG A 189 13.55 -2.47 3.95
CA ARG A 189 14.30 -2.77 5.17
C ARG A 189 14.37 -4.28 5.41
N ARG A 190 13.24 -4.97 5.22
CA ARG A 190 13.19 -6.42 5.41
C ARG A 190 14.03 -7.16 4.38
N ALA A 191 13.97 -6.76 3.11
CA ALA A 191 14.81 -7.35 2.07
C ALA A 191 16.30 -7.08 2.30
N ALA A 192 16.68 -5.89 2.78
CA ALA A 192 18.06 -5.59 3.14
C ALA A 192 18.58 -6.52 4.26
N MET A 193 17.76 -6.75 5.29
CA MET A 193 18.06 -7.72 6.35
C MET A 193 18.25 -9.13 5.78
N LEU A 194 17.32 -9.62 4.95
CA LEU A 194 17.41 -10.94 4.31
C LEU A 194 18.62 -11.09 3.37
N LEU A 195 19.10 -9.99 2.79
CA LEU A 195 20.33 -9.94 2.00
C LEU A 195 21.61 -9.89 2.86
N GLY A 196 21.49 -9.67 4.17
CA GLY A 196 22.63 -9.45 5.07
C GLY A 196 23.38 -8.16 4.77
N LYS A 197 22.66 -7.13 4.29
CA LYS A 197 23.24 -5.83 3.87
C LYS A 197 22.62 -4.66 4.63
N PRO A 198 23.40 -3.59 4.91
CA PRO A 198 22.82 -2.32 5.36
C PRO A 198 21.83 -1.77 4.34
N ALA A 199 20.65 -1.33 4.79
CA ALA A 199 19.59 -0.86 3.89
C ALA A 199 20.02 0.29 2.97
N ASN A 200 20.88 1.19 3.46
CA ASN A 200 21.45 2.31 2.69
C ASN A 200 22.49 1.91 1.64
N THR A 201 22.78 0.62 1.49
CA THR A 201 23.65 0.07 0.43
C THR A 201 22.90 -0.85 -0.54
N CYS A 202 21.60 -1.07 -0.29
CA CYS A 202 20.78 -1.97 -1.09
C CYS A 202 20.13 -1.24 -2.27
N ASN A 203 20.15 -1.92 -3.41
CA ASN A 203 19.46 -1.54 -4.63
C ASN A 203 18.36 -2.54 -4.92
N LEU A 204 17.11 -2.10 -4.88
CA LEU A 204 15.93 -2.98 -4.88
C LEU A 204 14.88 -2.49 -5.87
N ILE A 205 14.07 -3.43 -6.37
CA ILE A 205 12.78 -3.12 -6.97
C ILE A 205 11.71 -3.79 -6.12
N THR A 206 10.83 -3.01 -5.51
CA THR A 206 9.74 -3.52 -4.68
C THR A 206 8.42 -3.42 -5.45
N ILE A 207 7.59 -4.46 -5.37
CA ILE A 207 6.35 -4.63 -6.13
C ILE A 207 5.22 -4.91 -5.15
N HIS A 208 4.42 -3.87 -4.88
CA HIS A 208 3.19 -3.97 -4.11
C HIS A 208 2.05 -4.31 -5.08
N LEU A 209 1.55 -5.56 -5.03
CA LEU A 209 0.62 -6.12 -6.02
C LEU A 209 -0.73 -6.51 -5.36
N GLU A 210 -1.46 -5.51 -4.89
CA GLU A 210 -2.83 -5.64 -4.34
C GLU A 210 -3.87 -5.15 -5.37
N LYS A 211 -5.00 -4.61 -4.88
CA LYS A 211 -6.02 -3.95 -5.71
C LYS A 211 -5.46 -2.73 -6.43
N GLY A 212 -4.61 -1.98 -5.73
CA GLY A 212 -3.73 -0.97 -6.29
C GLY A 212 -2.34 -1.55 -6.46
N VAL A 213 -1.68 -1.21 -7.56
CA VAL A 213 -0.38 -1.80 -7.91
C VAL A 213 0.65 -0.70 -8.08
N SER A 214 1.77 -0.83 -7.37
CA SER A 214 2.90 0.09 -7.53
C SER A 214 4.23 -0.63 -7.49
N LEU A 215 5.15 -0.22 -8.36
CA LEU A 215 6.56 -0.56 -8.25
C LEU A 215 7.33 0.63 -7.67
N CYS A 216 8.41 0.37 -6.95
CA CYS A 216 9.35 1.38 -6.49
C CYS A 216 10.78 0.96 -6.85
N ALA A 217 11.51 1.86 -7.47
CA ALA A 217 12.94 1.74 -7.69
C ALA A 217 13.67 2.32 -6.49
N ILE A 218 14.47 1.49 -5.81
CA ILE A 218 15.18 1.87 -4.61
C ILE A 218 16.68 1.76 -4.88
N LYS A 219 17.41 2.84 -4.64
CA LYS A 219 18.86 2.89 -4.79
C LYS A 219 19.49 3.40 -3.51
N ASN A 220 20.44 2.66 -2.96
CA ASN A 220 21.07 2.96 -1.67
C ASN A 220 20.01 3.23 -0.56
N GLY A 221 18.95 2.41 -0.53
CA GLY A 221 17.87 2.52 0.46
C GLY A 221 16.89 3.69 0.27
N MET A 222 17.05 4.51 -0.78
CA MET A 222 16.19 5.66 -1.11
C MET A 222 15.32 5.38 -2.33
N SER A 223 14.08 5.87 -2.32
CA SER A 223 13.19 5.81 -3.50
C SER A 223 13.65 6.79 -4.56
N ILE A 224 14.07 6.28 -5.73
CA ILE A 224 14.52 7.10 -6.85
C ILE A 224 13.51 7.17 -8.00
N ASP A 225 12.51 6.30 -8.01
CA ASP A 225 11.39 6.28 -8.95
C ASP A 225 10.25 5.42 -8.38
N THR A 226 9.02 5.65 -8.81
CA THR A 226 7.86 4.81 -8.49
C THR A 226 6.79 4.90 -9.57
N SER A 227 6.05 3.81 -9.80
CA SER A 227 5.19 3.72 -10.97
C SER A 227 3.95 4.61 -10.84
N MET A 228 3.48 4.83 -9.61
CA MET A 228 2.37 5.75 -9.36
C MET A 228 2.84 7.21 -9.44
N GLY A 229 1.89 8.06 -9.82
CA GLY A 229 2.16 9.41 -10.29
C GLY A 229 1.85 10.51 -9.30
N LEU A 230 1.28 11.59 -9.84
CA LEU A 230 0.50 12.57 -9.10
C LEU A 230 -0.66 11.91 -8.34
N THR A 231 -1.28 10.90 -8.98
CA THR A 231 -2.40 10.15 -8.42
C THR A 231 -2.10 8.65 -8.45
N PRO A 232 -2.85 7.82 -7.69
CA PRO A 232 -2.70 6.37 -7.72
C PRO A 232 -3.14 5.68 -9.02
N LEU A 233 -3.38 6.45 -10.10
CA LEU A 233 -3.86 5.96 -11.40
C LEU A 233 -2.72 5.54 -12.33
N GLU A 234 -1.60 6.28 -12.34
CA GLU A 234 -0.45 6.00 -13.20
C GLU A 234 0.22 4.68 -12.81
N GLY A 235 0.84 4.02 -13.79
CA GLY A 235 1.72 2.89 -13.56
C GLY A 235 1.18 1.57 -14.11
N ALA A 236 1.28 0.54 -13.28
CA ALA A 236 0.89 -0.82 -13.64
C ALA A 236 -0.62 -0.96 -13.88
N VAL A 237 -1.00 -2.03 -14.58
CA VAL A 237 -2.41 -2.46 -14.65
C VAL A 237 -2.87 -2.84 -13.25
N MET A 238 -4.05 -2.38 -12.85
CA MET A 238 -4.63 -2.67 -11.54
C MET A 238 -6.01 -3.33 -11.70
N GLU A 239 -6.70 -3.65 -10.60
CA GLU A 239 -8.02 -4.30 -10.66
C GLU A 239 -9.03 -3.49 -11.47
N THR A 240 -9.18 -2.21 -11.15
CA THR A 240 -10.17 -1.31 -11.78
C THR A 240 -9.56 -0.04 -12.37
N ARG A 241 -8.26 0.19 -12.15
CA ARG A 241 -7.54 1.36 -12.64
C ARG A 241 -6.77 1.03 -13.91
N SER A 242 -6.73 1.98 -14.84
CA SER A 242 -6.14 1.79 -16.16
C SER A 242 -4.62 1.59 -16.14
N GLY A 243 -3.88 2.24 -15.23
CA GLY A 243 -2.43 2.32 -15.33
C GLY A 243 -2.02 3.20 -16.52
N ASP A 244 -0.86 2.93 -17.10
CA ASP A 244 -0.34 3.72 -18.23
C ASP A 244 -0.99 3.38 -19.57
N PHE A 245 -1.51 4.41 -20.22
CA PHE A 245 -2.00 4.39 -21.58
C PHE A 245 -1.67 5.71 -22.29
N ASP A 246 -1.94 5.79 -23.59
CA ASP A 246 -1.72 7.02 -24.37
C ASP A 246 -2.66 8.14 -23.88
N ALA A 247 -2.08 9.25 -23.42
CA ALA A 247 -2.82 10.41 -22.93
C ALA A 247 -3.78 11.01 -23.98
N GLY A 248 -3.54 10.80 -25.29
CA GLY A 248 -4.45 11.21 -26.37
C GLY A 248 -5.78 10.46 -26.39
N ILE A 249 -5.86 9.27 -25.79
CA ILE A 249 -7.11 8.49 -25.70
C ILE A 249 -8.14 9.20 -24.82
N THR A 250 -7.70 9.87 -23.75
CA THR A 250 -8.59 10.56 -22.81
C THR A 250 -9.46 11.62 -23.49
N PRO A 251 -8.90 12.66 -24.13
CA PRO A 251 -9.71 13.68 -24.81
C PRO A 251 -10.50 13.09 -25.99
N PHE A 252 -9.97 12.12 -26.71
CA PHE A 252 -10.67 11.44 -27.81
C PHE A 252 -11.97 10.77 -27.31
N ILE A 253 -11.88 9.91 -26.30
CA ILE A 253 -13.06 9.21 -25.75
C ILE A 253 -14.03 10.18 -25.07
N MET A 254 -13.52 11.21 -24.38
CA MET A 254 -14.38 12.24 -23.80
C MET A 254 -15.22 12.96 -24.85
N GLN A 255 -14.64 13.27 -26.01
CA GLN A 255 -15.35 13.89 -27.12
C GLN A 255 -16.37 12.95 -27.74
N GLU A 256 -15.98 11.71 -28.06
CA GLU A 256 -16.85 10.72 -28.71
C GLU A 256 -18.06 10.33 -27.85
N LEU A 257 -17.87 10.26 -26.53
CA LEU A 257 -18.93 9.87 -25.58
C LEU A 257 -19.57 11.06 -24.84
N ASN A 258 -19.18 12.29 -25.17
CA ASN A 258 -19.61 13.52 -24.50
C ASN A 258 -19.49 13.46 -22.97
N LEU A 259 -18.34 13.01 -22.48
CA LEU A 259 -18.07 12.83 -21.05
C LEU A 259 -17.42 14.07 -20.44
N SER A 260 -17.81 14.40 -19.22
CA SER A 260 -17.08 15.33 -18.37
C SER A 260 -15.76 14.73 -17.87
N ALA A 261 -14.84 15.59 -17.42
CA ALA A 261 -13.58 15.15 -16.82
C ALA A 261 -13.80 14.22 -15.61
N ARG A 262 -14.85 14.48 -14.82
CA ARG A 262 -15.19 13.68 -13.63
C ARG A 262 -15.73 12.30 -14.00
N GLU A 263 -16.54 12.20 -15.04
CA GLU A 263 -17.01 10.90 -15.56
C GLU A 263 -15.84 10.09 -16.12
N MET A 264 -14.92 10.74 -16.84
CA MET A 264 -13.72 10.08 -17.35
C MET A 264 -12.80 9.61 -16.22
N GLU A 265 -12.57 10.45 -15.19
CA GLU A 265 -11.82 10.06 -13.99
C GLU A 265 -12.43 8.82 -13.31
N SER A 266 -13.76 8.80 -13.18
CA SER A 266 -14.49 7.65 -12.64
C SER A 266 -14.29 6.39 -13.49
N ILE A 267 -14.38 6.49 -14.82
CA ILE A 267 -14.14 5.37 -15.74
C ILE A 267 -12.70 4.84 -15.58
N LEU A 268 -11.71 5.74 -15.56
CA LEU A 268 -10.30 5.38 -15.45
C LEU A 268 -9.97 4.72 -14.11
N ASN A 269 -10.64 5.11 -13.01
CA ASN A 269 -10.37 4.56 -11.68
C ASN A 269 -11.21 3.33 -11.31
N GLN A 270 -12.42 3.20 -11.85
CA GLN A 270 -13.41 2.23 -11.36
C GLN A 270 -13.89 1.24 -12.42
N LYS A 271 -13.69 1.51 -13.71
CA LYS A 271 -14.21 0.69 -14.83
C LYS A 271 -13.12 0.23 -15.81
N SER A 272 -11.85 0.41 -15.46
CA SER A 272 -10.70 0.11 -16.30
C SER A 272 -9.91 -1.09 -15.74
N GLY A 273 -8.62 -1.21 -16.07
CA GLY A 273 -7.75 -2.26 -15.54
C GLY A 273 -8.22 -3.66 -15.93
N MET A 274 -8.00 -4.62 -15.04
CA MET A 274 -8.46 -6.00 -15.21
C MET A 274 -9.98 -6.06 -15.46
N LEU A 275 -10.78 -5.28 -14.72
CA LEU A 275 -12.24 -5.22 -14.90
C LEU A 275 -12.63 -4.79 -16.32
N GLY A 276 -12.00 -3.73 -16.84
CA GLY A 276 -12.28 -3.24 -18.18
C GLY A 276 -11.94 -4.28 -19.26
N ILE A 277 -10.85 -5.02 -19.06
CA ILE A 277 -10.41 -6.06 -20.00
C ILE A 277 -11.23 -7.34 -19.86
N THR A 278 -11.59 -7.81 -18.67
CA THR A 278 -12.41 -9.03 -18.52
C THR A 278 -13.88 -8.76 -18.84
N GLY A 279 -14.39 -7.59 -18.46
CA GLY A 279 -15.74 -7.09 -18.70
C GLY A 279 -16.79 -7.53 -17.68
N TRP A 280 -16.43 -8.29 -16.64
CA TRP A 280 -17.42 -8.85 -15.70
C TRP A 280 -16.92 -9.13 -14.27
N ASN A 281 -15.61 -9.25 -14.01
CA ASN A 281 -15.12 -9.56 -12.67
C ASN A 281 -13.69 -9.06 -12.41
N THR A 282 -13.39 -8.77 -11.15
CA THR A 282 -12.05 -8.50 -10.63
C THR A 282 -11.52 -9.61 -9.71
N ASP A 283 -12.37 -10.56 -9.30
CA ASP A 283 -11.95 -11.69 -8.48
C ASP A 283 -10.91 -12.53 -9.21
N ARG A 284 -9.69 -12.52 -8.66
CA ARG A 284 -8.54 -13.18 -9.27
C ARG A 284 -8.76 -14.69 -9.44
N ARG A 285 -9.47 -15.35 -8.53
CA ARG A 285 -9.70 -16.80 -8.61
C ARG A 285 -10.54 -17.14 -9.84
N HIS A 286 -11.62 -16.40 -10.07
CA HIS A 286 -12.46 -16.55 -11.25
C HIS A 286 -11.72 -16.19 -12.55
N ILE A 287 -10.87 -15.16 -12.53
CA ILE A 287 -10.05 -14.80 -13.70
C ILE A 287 -9.11 -15.95 -14.07
N LEU A 288 -8.42 -16.55 -13.09
CA LEU A 288 -7.52 -17.68 -13.30
C LEU A 288 -8.25 -18.92 -13.83
N GLU A 289 -9.39 -19.28 -13.25
CA GLU A 289 -10.21 -20.40 -13.69
C GLU A 289 -10.76 -20.21 -15.11
N ALA A 290 -11.29 -19.01 -15.41
CA ALA A 290 -11.75 -18.67 -16.74
C ALA A 290 -10.59 -18.68 -17.75
N ALA A 291 -9.42 -18.20 -17.37
CA ALA A 291 -8.23 -18.27 -18.20
C ALA A 291 -7.80 -19.72 -18.46
N SER A 292 -7.79 -20.60 -17.44
CA SER A 292 -7.41 -22.01 -17.63
C SER A 292 -8.38 -22.78 -18.52
N THR A 293 -9.66 -22.40 -18.52
CA THR A 293 -10.72 -23.00 -19.37
C THR A 293 -10.82 -22.39 -20.77
N GLY A 294 -9.98 -21.40 -21.10
CA GLY A 294 -9.86 -20.88 -22.46
C GLY A 294 -10.39 -19.45 -22.69
N HIS A 295 -10.93 -18.78 -21.69
CA HIS A 295 -11.50 -17.43 -21.84
C HIS A 295 -10.43 -16.42 -22.30
N THR A 296 -10.58 -15.92 -23.53
CA THR A 296 -9.56 -15.13 -24.22
C THR A 296 -9.24 -13.82 -23.52
N ARG A 297 -10.26 -13.08 -23.06
CA ARG A 297 -10.07 -11.80 -22.35
C ARG A 297 -9.40 -11.95 -20.97
N CYS A 298 -9.65 -13.05 -20.25
CA CYS A 298 -8.98 -13.31 -18.97
C CYS A 298 -7.50 -13.66 -19.18
N LYS A 299 -7.19 -14.50 -20.17
CA LYS A 299 -5.80 -14.76 -20.59
C LYS A 299 -5.09 -13.48 -21.02
N LEU A 300 -5.78 -12.61 -21.78
CA LEU A 300 -5.26 -11.32 -22.20
C LEU A 300 -4.95 -10.43 -21.00
N ALA A 301 -5.88 -10.30 -20.05
CA ALA A 301 -5.71 -9.48 -18.86
C ALA A 301 -4.48 -9.90 -18.03
N LEU A 302 -4.33 -11.20 -17.75
CA LEU A 302 -3.17 -11.74 -17.01
C LEU A 302 -1.84 -11.46 -17.75
N LYS A 303 -1.81 -11.66 -19.06
CA LYS A 303 -0.62 -11.37 -19.88
C LYS A 303 -0.30 -9.87 -19.92
N MET A 304 -1.32 -9.01 -20.01
CA MET A 304 -1.15 -7.56 -20.01
C MET A 304 -0.55 -7.07 -18.68
N GLU A 305 -1.07 -7.55 -17.55
CA GLU A 305 -0.54 -7.25 -16.22
C GLU A 305 0.93 -7.65 -16.12
N ALA A 306 1.24 -8.93 -16.35
CA ALA A 306 2.61 -9.44 -16.26
C ALA A 306 3.58 -8.72 -17.21
N TYR A 307 3.15 -8.44 -18.44
CA TYR A 307 3.95 -7.71 -19.42
C TYR A 307 4.27 -6.28 -18.96
N ARG A 308 3.29 -5.57 -18.38
CA ARG A 308 3.51 -4.20 -17.87
C ARG A 308 4.40 -4.19 -16.63
N LEU A 309 4.22 -5.13 -15.71
CA LEU A 309 5.13 -5.31 -14.57
C LEU A 309 6.56 -5.59 -15.04
N LYS A 310 6.74 -6.52 -15.98
CA LYS A 310 8.05 -6.86 -16.57
C LYS A 310 8.73 -5.64 -17.19
N LYS A 311 7.99 -4.83 -17.94
CA LYS A 311 8.51 -3.57 -18.51
C LYS A 311 8.99 -2.60 -17.44
N TYR A 312 8.23 -2.45 -16.35
CA TYR A 312 8.65 -1.59 -15.24
C TYR A 312 9.90 -2.12 -14.55
N ILE A 313 10.02 -3.45 -14.35
CA ILE A 313 11.25 -4.06 -13.82
C ILE A 313 12.43 -3.72 -14.74
N GLY A 314 12.29 -3.85 -16.06
CA GLY A 314 13.33 -3.47 -17.03
C GLY A 314 13.70 -1.99 -16.96
N ALA A 315 12.71 -1.09 -16.88
CA ALA A 315 12.95 0.35 -16.74
C ALA A 315 13.69 0.68 -15.44
N TYR A 316 13.31 0.05 -14.33
CA TYR A 316 13.91 0.31 -13.02
C TYR A 316 15.27 -0.36 -12.85
N LEU A 317 15.51 -1.50 -13.49
CA LEU A 317 16.86 -2.06 -13.64
C LEU A 317 17.79 -1.03 -14.29
N ALA A 318 17.35 -0.37 -15.36
CA ALA A 318 18.13 0.66 -16.02
C ALA A 318 18.34 1.92 -15.16
N ALA A 319 17.32 2.34 -14.38
CA ALA A 319 17.40 3.51 -13.51
C ALA A 319 18.28 3.29 -12.26
N VAL A 320 18.13 2.13 -11.61
CA VAL A 320 18.85 1.78 -10.38
C VAL A 320 20.31 1.44 -10.69
N GLY A 321 20.55 0.61 -11.71
CA GLY A 321 21.84 0.02 -12.03
C GLY A 321 21.99 -1.38 -11.41
N PRO A 322 23.13 -1.70 -10.76
CA PRO A 322 23.30 -3.00 -10.11
C PRO A 322 22.17 -3.27 -9.13
N LEU A 323 21.41 -4.35 -9.36
CA LEU A 323 20.24 -4.70 -8.56
C LEU A 323 20.57 -5.87 -7.62
N ASP A 324 20.20 -5.73 -6.35
CA ASP A 324 20.37 -6.80 -5.36
C ASP A 324 19.16 -7.74 -5.35
N ALA A 325 17.94 -7.17 -5.38
CA ALA A 325 16.73 -7.97 -5.37
C ALA A 325 15.50 -7.31 -6.01
N VAL A 326 14.58 -8.16 -6.45
CA VAL A 326 13.17 -7.83 -6.70
C VAL A 326 12.33 -8.41 -5.55
N VAL A 327 11.35 -7.67 -5.06
CA VAL A 327 10.49 -8.10 -3.95
C VAL A 327 9.02 -8.03 -4.38
N PHE A 328 8.32 -9.16 -4.35
CA PHE A 328 6.86 -9.22 -4.50
C PHE A 328 6.19 -9.25 -3.14
N THR A 329 5.12 -8.48 -2.98
CA THR A 329 4.30 -8.47 -1.77
C THR A 329 2.83 -8.27 -2.07
N THR A 330 2.02 -8.48 -1.03
CA THR A 330 0.57 -8.31 -0.90
C THR A 330 -0.27 -8.99 -1.97
N GLY A 331 -1.52 -9.29 -1.63
CA GLY A 331 -2.51 -9.82 -2.57
C GLY A 331 -1.94 -10.83 -3.56
N VAL A 332 -2.05 -10.50 -4.85
CA VAL A 332 -1.59 -11.35 -5.96
C VAL A 332 -0.09 -11.62 -5.92
N GLY A 333 0.73 -10.66 -5.48
CA GLY A 333 2.18 -10.79 -5.40
C GLY A 333 2.64 -11.90 -4.43
N GLU A 334 1.88 -12.13 -3.37
CA GLU A 334 2.20 -13.12 -2.34
C GLU A 334 1.77 -14.55 -2.70
N TRP A 335 0.55 -14.73 -3.18
CA TRP A 335 -0.01 -16.07 -3.37
C TRP A 335 -0.02 -16.53 -4.83
N GLU A 336 -0.02 -15.64 -5.84
CA GLU A 336 -0.15 -16.04 -7.24
C GLU A 336 1.20 -16.24 -7.91
N TRP A 337 1.72 -17.47 -7.83
CA TRP A 337 2.95 -17.87 -8.54
C TRP A 337 2.94 -17.59 -10.04
N LEU A 338 1.78 -17.70 -10.71
CA LEU A 338 1.67 -17.51 -12.15
C LEU A 338 1.94 -16.05 -12.54
N ALA A 339 1.40 -15.08 -11.79
CA ALA A 339 1.69 -13.67 -12.00
C ALA A 339 3.19 -13.38 -11.89
N ARG A 340 3.86 -13.95 -10.88
CA ARG A 340 5.32 -13.83 -10.71
C ARG A 340 6.09 -14.49 -11.84
N GLU A 341 5.70 -15.71 -12.22
CA GLU A 341 6.35 -16.48 -13.30
C GLU A 341 6.30 -15.71 -14.62
N LEU A 342 5.12 -15.26 -15.04
CA LEU A 342 4.93 -14.49 -16.27
C LEU A 342 5.66 -13.13 -16.23
N THR A 343 5.72 -12.51 -15.06
CA THR A 343 6.42 -11.22 -14.87
C THR A 343 7.93 -11.37 -14.98
N LEU A 344 8.49 -12.48 -14.47
CA LEU A 344 9.94 -12.71 -14.41
C LEU A 344 10.50 -13.44 -15.64
N GLU A 345 9.66 -14.10 -16.42
CA GLU A 345 10.04 -14.80 -17.66
C GLU A 345 10.87 -13.90 -18.60
N GLY A 346 12.05 -14.36 -19.04
CA GLY A 346 12.90 -13.62 -19.97
C GLY A 346 13.84 -12.60 -19.33
N LEU A 347 13.87 -12.49 -17.99
CA LEU A 347 14.78 -11.61 -17.26
C LEU A 347 16.11 -12.28 -16.86
N GLU A 348 16.40 -13.48 -17.38
CA GLU A 348 17.62 -14.23 -17.10
C GLU A 348 18.88 -13.48 -17.55
N CYS A 349 18.77 -12.73 -18.66
CA CYS A 349 19.85 -11.88 -19.17
C CYS A 349 20.24 -10.74 -18.21
N PHE A 350 19.36 -10.37 -17.27
CA PHE A 350 19.64 -9.41 -16.19
C PHE A 350 20.06 -10.10 -14.88
N GLY A 351 20.32 -11.42 -14.92
CA GLY A 351 20.77 -12.18 -13.75
C GLY A 351 19.65 -12.53 -12.77
N ILE A 352 18.39 -12.47 -13.20
CA ILE A 352 17.26 -12.96 -12.41
C ILE A 352 16.99 -14.40 -12.85
N LEU A 353 17.29 -15.37 -11.99
CA LEU A 353 17.13 -16.81 -12.26
C LEU A 353 16.13 -17.42 -11.27
N PRO A 354 14.82 -17.33 -11.53
CA PRO A 354 13.79 -17.95 -10.70
C PRO A 354 13.93 -19.47 -10.68
N ASP A 355 13.59 -20.07 -9.54
CA ASP A 355 13.37 -21.49 -9.38
C ASP A 355 11.86 -21.74 -9.46
N PRO A 356 11.36 -22.42 -10.53
CA PRO A 356 9.92 -22.61 -10.72
C PRO A 356 9.24 -23.36 -9.57
N GLU A 357 9.92 -24.33 -8.95
CA GLU A 357 9.37 -25.11 -7.85
C GLU A 357 9.29 -24.27 -6.58
N ARG A 358 10.32 -23.49 -6.27
CA ARG A 358 10.26 -22.51 -5.15
C ARG A 358 9.18 -21.46 -5.39
N ASN A 359 9.04 -20.96 -6.62
CA ASN A 359 8.00 -19.98 -6.95
C ASN A 359 6.59 -20.54 -6.77
N ARG A 360 6.35 -21.79 -7.20
CA ARG A 360 5.05 -22.46 -7.04
C ARG A 360 4.73 -22.74 -5.57
N ALA A 361 5.73 -23.16 -4.80
CA ALA A 361 5.62 -23.42 -3.38
C ALA A 361 5.42 -22.14 -2.56
N ALA A 362 5.96 -21.00 -3.02
CA ALA A 362 5.79 -19.70 -2.38
C ALA A 362 4.31 -19.26 -2.45
N ARG A 363 3.60 -19.57 -1.37
CA ARG A 363 2.28 -19.04 -1.04
C ARG A 363 2.47 -18.35 0.28
N SER A 364 2.89 -17.08 0.27
CA SER A 364 3.06 -16.32 1.50
C SER A 364 1.72 -16.35 2.25
N LYS A 365 1.62 -17.23 3.24
CA LYS A 365 0.61 -17.19 4.30
C LYS A 365 1.27 -16.42 5.45
N GLY A 366 1.81 -15.24 5.10
CA GLY A 366 2.74 -14.43 5.85
C GLY A 366 4.11 -15.06 6.15
N GLU A 367 4.60 -15.92 5.24
CA GLU A 367 5.96 -16.43 5.25
C GLU A 367 6.82 -15.72 4.21
N GLU A 368 8.11 -15.61 4.48
CA GLU A 368 9.11 -15.01 3.59
C GLU A 368 9.78 -16.11 2.76
N ALA A 369 9.80 -15.97 1.44
CA ALA A 369 10.33 -16.98 0.53
C ALA A 369 11.32 -16.39 -0.47
N LEU A 370 12.49 -17.01 -0.59
CA LEU A 370 13.42 -16.75 -1.69
C LEU A 370 13.08 -17.69 -2.86
N ILE A 371 12.66 -17.12 -3.99
CA ILE A 371 12.19 -17.89 -5.15
C ILE A 371 13.20 -18.01 -6.28
N THR A 372 14.45 -17.58 -6.08
CA THR A 372 15.54 -17.77 -7.05
C THR A 372 16.42 -18.95 -6.72
N THR A 373 17.14 -19.43 -7.74
CA THR A 373 18.23 -20.39 -7.56
C THR A 373 19.40 -19.77 -6.79
N ALA A 374 20.29 -20.61 -6.23
CA ALA A 374 21.50 -20.14 -5.56
C ALA A 374 22.43 -19.34 -6.50
N ALA A 375 22.45 -19.70 -7.78
CA ALA A 375 23.27 -19.06 -8.81
C ALA A 375 22.76 -17.67 -9.26
N SER A 376 21.52 -17.30 -8.90
CA SER A 376 20.94 -16.00 -9.27
C SER A 376 21.70 -14.85 -8.61
N PRO A 377 22.38 -13.95 -9.36
CA PRO A 377 23.02 -12.78 -8.78
C PRO A 377 21.99 -11.79 -8.21
N VAL A 378 20.85 -11.62 -8.88
CA VAL A 378 19.71 -10.84 -8.36
C VAL A 378 18.76 -11.78 -7.64
N LYS A 379 18.41 -11.49 -6.38
CA LYS A 379 17.47 -12.30 -5.61
C LYS A 379 16.02 -11.92 -5.94
N VAL A 380 15.10 -12.86 -5.78
CA VAL A 380 13.67 -12.53 -5.79
C VAL A 380 13.03 -13.06 -4.53
N PHE A 381 12.48 -12.14 -3.75
CA PHE A 381 11.76 -12.45 -2.53
C PHE A 381 10.25 -12.32 -2.73
N VAL A 382 9.52 -13.17 -2.05
CA VAL A 382 8.08 -13.06 -1.85
C VAL A 382 7.87 -12.94 -0.34
N MET A 383 7.29 -11.85 0.13
CA MET A 383 7.09 -11.62 1.56
C MET A 383 5.84 -10.80 1.83
N PRO A 384 5.19 -10.95 2.99
CA PRO A 384 4.14 -10.05 3.42
C PRO A 384 4.68 -8.63 3.65
N THR A 385 3.81 -7.64 3.51
CA THR A 385 4.06 -6.28 3.98
C THR A 385 3.24 -6.04 5.24
N ASP A 386 3.80 -5.28 6.18
CA ASP A 386 3.10 -4.85 7.39
C ASP A 386 3.15 -3.32 7.46
N GLU A 387 2.24 -2.67 6.73
CA GLU A 387 2.15 -1.20 6.68
C GLU A 387 1.75 -0.64 8.05
N GLU A 388 0.88 -1.34 8.76
CA GLU A 388 0.38 -0.91 10.06
C GLU A 388 1.42 -1.00 11.16
N LEU A 389 2.37 -1.94 11.08
CA LEU A 389 3.56 -1.93 11.93
C LEU A 389 4.47 -0.72 11.67
N VAL A 390 4.60 -0.26 10.43
CA VAL A 390 5.30 1.01 10.12
C VAL A 390 4.58 2.17 10.82
N PHE A 391 3.24 2.20 10.78
CA PHE A 391 2.47 3.25 11.46
C PHE A 391 2.68 3.24 12.96
N ALA A 392 2.62 2.06 13.58
CA ALA A 392 2.79 1.92 15.03
C ALA A 392 4.19 2.33 15.50
N GLN A 393 5.23 1.99 14.74
CA GLN A 393 6.60 2.35 15.08
C GLN A 393 6.90 3.83 14.84
N ASP A 394 6.41 4.43 13.74
CA ASP A 394 6.51 5.87 13.51
C ASP A 394 5.84 6.65 14.65
N VAL A 395 4.63 6.25 15.05
CA VAL A 395 3.91 6.85 16.20
C VAL A 395 4.76 6.79 17.47
N THR A 396 5.29 5.61 17.80
CA THR A 396 6.09 5.42 19.02
C THR A 396 7.33 6.32 19.00
N ALA A 397 8.08 6.27 17.90
CA ALA A 397 9.33 6.97 17.75
C ALA A 397 9.17 8.49 17.78
N ILE A 398 8.11 9.01 17.15
CA ILE A 398 7.79 10.44 17.17
C ILE A 398 7.49 10.90 18.60
N LEU A 399 6.65 10.15 19.33
CA LEU A 399 6.27 10.50 20.70
C LEU A 399 7.40 10.32 21.71
N ALA A 400 8.39 9.48 21.40
CA ALA A 400 9.63 9.34 22.17
C ALA A 400 10.69 10.41 21.84
N GLY A 401 10.52 11.18 20.74
CA GLY A 401 11.53 12.13 20.26
C GLY A 401 12.73 11.46 19.59
N GLU A 402 12.57 10.21 19.13
CA GLU A 402 13.61 9.37 18.51
C GLU A 402 13.50 9.33 16.97
N TYR A 403 12.44 9.89 16.41
CA TYR A 403 12.17 9.88 14.97
C TYR A 403 12.65 11.15 14.27
N SER A 404 13.62 10.99 13.37
CA SER A 404 13.97 12.04 12.40
C SER A 404 13.21 11.86 11.09
N ASP A 405 13.30 10.67 10.50
CA ASP A 405 12.59 10.27 9.29
C ASP A 405 12.66 8.73 9.11
N HIS A 406 11.92 8.23 8.14
CA HIS A 406 11.87 6.81 7.77
C HIS A 406 13.16 6.25 7.13
N LEU A 407 14.13 7.11 6.78
CA LEU A 407 15.41 6.68 6.21
C LEU A 407 16.40 6.26 7.29
N HIS A 408 16.36 6.96 8.43
CA HIS A 408 17.33 6.80 9.52
C HIS A 408 16.77 6.04 10.72
N TYR A 409 15.44 5.89 10.82
CA TYR A 409 14.84 5.15 11.92
C TYR A 409 15.12 3.64 11.86
N ASP A 410 15.48 3.06 13.02
CA ASP A 410 15.80 1.64 13.18
C ASP A 410 14.54 0.82 13.47
N TYR A 411 13.83 0.46 12.40
CA TYR A 411 12.61 -0.34 12.49
C TYR A 411 12.89 -1.77 12.99
N SER A 412 12.01 -2.30 13.84
CA SER A 412 12.16 -3.67 14.36
C SER A 412 12.19 -4.73 13.26
N PHE A 413 11.43 -4.55 12.16
CA PHE A 413 11.42 -5.48 11.03
C PHE A 413 12.72 -5.47 10.19
N ALA A 414 13.63 -4.53 10.45
CA ALA A 414 14.98 -4.52 9.89
C ALA A 414 15.97 -5.41 10.67
N ARG A 415 15.55 -5.99 11.81
CA ARG A 415 16.42 -6.77 12.70
C ARG A 415 16.35 -8.28 12.42
N PRO A 416 17.45 -9.05 12.64
CA PRO A 416 17.48 -10.49 12.37
C PRO A 416 16.53 -11.35 13.22
N ASP A 417 16.20 -10.89 14.42
CA ASP A 417 15.33 -11.56 15.39
C ASP A 417 13.84 -11.25 15.18
N PHE A 418 13.51 -10.40 14.21
CA PHE A 418 12.12 -10.07 13.91
C PHE A 418 11.35 -11.26 13.35
N VAL A 419 10.19 -11.48 13.96
CA VAL A 419 9.17 -12.43 13.52
C VAL A 419 7.94 -11.64 13.07
N PRO A 420 7.43 -11.84 11.84
CA PRO A 420 6.25 -11.16 11.35
C PRO A 420 5.06 -11.32 12.30
N LEU A 421 4.42 -10.19 12.64
CA LEU A 421 3.27 -10.12 13.54
C LEU A 421 2.02 -10.54 12.78
N GLN A 422 1.87 -11.83 12.51
CA GLN A 422 0.63 -12.31 11.93
C GLN A 422 -0.48 -12.31 12.99
N PRO A 423 -1.69 -11.85 12.66
CA PRO A 423 -2.85 -12.32 13.38
C PRO A 423 -2.96 -13.81 13.08
N ALA A 424 -2.53 -14.67 14.00
CA ALA A 424 -2.40 -16.13 13.84
C ALA A 424 -3.56 -16.72 13.02
N ALA A 425 -3.24 -17.38 11.90
CA ALA A 425 -4.14 -17.78 10.80
C ALA A 425 -5.57 -18.14 11.21
#